data_AF-A0A3M7L2Z8-F1
#
_entry.id   AF-A0A3M7L2Z8-F1
#
_cell.length_a   1.000
_cell.length_b   1.000
_cell.length_c   1.000
_cell.angle_alpha   90.00
_cell.angle_beta   90.00
_cell.angle_gamma   90.00
#
_symmetry.space_group_name_H-M   'P 1'
#
loop_
_entity.id
_entity.type
_entity.pdbx_description
1 polymer ?
#
loop_
_entity_poly.entity_id
_entity_poly.type
_entity_poly.pdbx_seq_one_letter_code
_entity_poly.pdbx_strand_id
1 'polypeptide(L)'
;MRMLLHEAEATATPLPTGLHGRLLELEYITQTEASRRRYRALSHLPLGATFRLCELDLSDCCSADTLDAFSEGLKLRAARRARLAKQAAHQSRRDTMAATEAAARAAYPVPQAAPPIEEWGGEPKLWIDPASGGKGKKTVVYTTQQRKY
;
A
#
# COMPACT_ATOMS: atom_id res chain seq x y z
N MET A 1 -7.11 18.73 -22.98
CA MET A 1 -7.19 19.35 -24.33
C MET A 1 -8.16 20.52 -24.39
N ARG A 2 -9.40 20.45 -23.85
CA ARG A 2 -10.37 21.56 -23.91
C ARG A 2 -9.83 22.93 -23.45
N MET A 3 -9.04 22.97 -22.38
CA MET A 3 -8.49 24.21 -21.84
C MET A 3 -7.51 24.92 -22.81
N LEU A 4 -6.69 24.15 -23.53
CA LEU A 4 -5.76 24.72 -24.52
C LEU A 4 -6.48 25.24 -25.76
N LEU A 5 -7.58 24.60 -26.15
CA LEU A 5 -8.42 25.10 -27.24
C LEU A 5 -9.09 26.41 -26.82
N HIS A 6 -9.59 26.49 -25.59
CA HIS A 6 -10.17 27.72 -25.04
C HIS A 6 -9.15 28.88 -25.01
N GLU A 7 -7.91 28.61 -24.55
CA GLU A 7 -6.85 29.62 -24.57
C GLU A 7 -6.53 30.08 -26.00
N ALA A 8 -6.38 29.14 -26.93
CA ALA A 8 -6.10 29.47 -28.34
C ALA A 8 -7.20 30.32 -28.97
N GLU A 9 -8.47 30.01 -28.66
CA GLU A 9 -9.63 30.80 -29.10
C GLU A 9 -9.67 32.18 -28.44
N ALA A 10 -9.38 32.28 -27.14
CA ALA A 10 -9.41 33.54 -26.39
C ALA A 10 -8.27 34.50 -26.79
N THR A 11 -7.06 33.98 -27.02
CA THR A 11 -5.88 34.77 -27.37
C THR A 11 -5.66 34.88 -28.88
N ALA A 12 -6.49 34.21 -29.69
CA ALA A 12 -6.32 34.07 -31.14
C ALA A 12 -4.91 33.55 -31.54
N THR A 13 -4.32 32.70 -30.70
CA THR A 13 -2.99 32.11 -30.93
C THR A 13 -3.12 30.69 -31.47
N PRO A 14 -2.21 30.26 -32.37
CA PRO A 14 -2.21 28.87 -32.83
C PRO A 14 -1.89 27.91 -31.68
N LEU A 15 -2.41 26.69 -31.76
CA LEU A 15 -2.05 25.65 -30.79
C LEU A 15 -0.53 25.39 -30.82
N PRO A 16 0.09 25.24 -29.64
CA PRO A 16 1.52 24.97 -29.58
C PRO A 16 1.83 23.58 -30.16
N THR A 17 2.93 23.48 -30.90
CA THR A 17 3.40 22.22 -31.51
C THR A 17 3.90 21.21 -30.45
N GLY A 18 4.31 21.71 -29.29
CA GLY A 18 4.76 20.91 -28.15
C GLY A 18 4.31 21.53 -26.84
N LEU A 19 4.13 20.69 -25.83
CA LEU A 19 3.74 21.11 -24.49
C LEU A 19 4.75 20.57 -23.49
N HIS A 20 5.18 21.43 -22.58
CA HIS A 20 6.03 21.09 -21.45
C HIS A 20 5.35 21.55 -20.17
N GLY A 21 5.51 20.77 -19.11
CA GLY A 21 4.88 21.08 -17.83
C GLY A 21 5.15 19.99 -16.81
N ARG A 22 4.80 20.28 -15.56
CA ARG A 22 4.92 19.31 -14.47
C ARG A 22 3.90 18.19 -14.64
N LEU A 23 4.34 16.94 -14.56
CA LEU A 23 3.44 15.79 -14.54
C LEU A 23 2.71 15.70 -13.19
N LEU A 24 1.38 15.79 -13.21
CA LEU A 24 0.53 15.71 -12.02
C LEU A 24 0.01 14.29 -11.77
N GLU A 25 -0.37 13.58 -12.83
CA GLU A 25 -0.87 12.21 -12.77
C GLU A 25 -0.49 11.43 -14.03
N LEU A 26 -0.23 10.13 -13.86
CA LEU A 26 0.06 9.20 -14.94
C LEU A 26 -0.83 7.96 -14.80
N GLU A 27 -1.77 7.80 -15.72
CA GLU A 27 -2.70 6.67 -15.74
C GLU A 27 -2.24 5.64 -16.76
N TYR A 28 -2.07 4.39 -16.33
CA TYR A 28 -1.71 3.27 -17.19
C TYR A 28 -2.98 2.55 -17.64
N ILE A 29 -3.21 2.50 -18.95
CA ILE A 29 -4.43 1.94 -19.52
C ILE A 29 -4.06 0.85 -20.52
N THR A 30 -4.76 -0.29 -20.42
CA THR A 30 -4.76 -1.32 -21.46
C THR A 30 -5.96 -1.10 -22.37
N GLN A 31 -5.72 -1.09 -23.69
CA GLN A 31 -6.76 -0.87 -24.68
C GLN A 31 -7.74 -2.05 -24.69
N THR A 32 -8.96 -1.77 -24.25
CA THR A 32 -10.14 -2.64 -24.33
C THR A 32 -11.14 -2.06 -25.32
N GLU A 33 -12.20 -2.79 -25.63
CA GLU A 33 -13.28 -2.24 -26.45
C GLU A 33 -13.95 -1.01 -25.81
N ALA A 34 -14.06 -1.00 -24.48
CA ALA A 34 -14.62 0.11 -23.72
C ALA A 34 -13.71 1.36 -23.77
N SER A 35 -12.40 1.19 -23.57
CA SER A 35 -11.46 2.32 -23.66
C SER A 35 -11.35 2.84 -25.09
N ARG A 36 -11.42 1.96 -26.11
CA ARG A 36 -11.42 2.37 -27.53
C ARG A 36 -12.60 3.26 -27.88
N ARG A 37 -13.80 2.98 -27.32
CA ARG A 37 -14.99 3.84 -27.49
C ARG A 37 -14.85 5.19 -26.80
N ARG A 38 -14.18 5.21 -25.63
CA ARG A 38 -13.96 6.43 -24.83
C ARG A 38 -12.89 7.34 -25.43
N TYR A 39 -11.76 6.78 -25.83
CA TYR A 39 -10.59 7.50 -26.37
C TYR A 39 -10.50 7.31 -27.87
N ARG A 40 -11.43 7.91 -28.62
CA ARG A 40 -11.53 7.75 -30.08
C ARG A 40 -10.25 8.14 -30.82
N ALA A 41 -9.53 9.15 -30.36
CA ALA A 41 -8.25 9.53 -30.95
C ALA A 41 -7.18 8.42 -30.87
N LEU A 42 -7.32 7.50 -29.91
CA LEU A 42 -6.41 6.38 -29.68
C LEU A 42 -6.96 5.06 -30.26
N SER A 43 -8.03 5.09 -31.07
CA SER A 43 -8.66 3.86 -31.58
C SER A 43 -7.81 3.11 -32.62
N HIS A 44 -6.78 3.76 -33.14
CA HIS A 44 -5.78 3.15 -34.01
C HIS A 44 -4.85 2.17 -33.27
N LEU A 45 -4.79 2.26 -31.93
CA LEU A 45 -4.02 1.31 -31.13
C LEU A 45 -4.74 -0.04 -31.08
N PRO A 46 -4.01 -1.17 -31.24
CA PRO A 46 -4.58 -2.51 -31.13
C PRO A 46 -5.25 -2.76 -29.78
N LEU A 47 -6.23 -3.66 -29.74
CA LEU A 47 -6.74 -4.19 -28.48
C LEU A 47 -5.60 -4.92 -27.74
N GLY A 48 -5.53 -4.76 -26.42
CA GLY A 48 -4.44 -5.25 -25.59
C GLY A 48 -3.20 -4.36 -25.55
N ALA A 49 -3.08 -3.37 -26.44
CA ALA A 49 -1.98 -2.41 -26.38
C ALA A 49 -2.05 -1.59 -25.08
N THR A 50 -0.91 -1.32 -24.45
CA THR A 50 -0.85 -0.45 -23.27
C THR A 50 -0.44 0.95 -23.67
N PHE A 51 -1.11 1.96 -23.12
CA PHE A 51 -0.79 3.36 -23.29
C PHE A 51 -0.94 4.10 -21.96
N ARG A 52 -0.41 5.32 -21.92
CA ARG A 52 -0.44 6.16 -20.73
C ARG A 52 -1.15 7.46 -21.02
N LEU A 53 -2.01 7.88 -20.10
CA LEU A 53 -2.58 9.22 -20.12
C LEU A 53 -1.88 10.05 -19.05
N CYS A 54 -1.37 11.21 -19.47
CA CYS A 54 -0.66 12.13 -18.61
C CYS A 54 -1.55 13.33 -18.32
N GLU A 55 -1.69 13.68 -17.04
CA GLU A 55 -2.20 14.99 -16.64
C GLU A 55 -1.02 15.92 -16.39
N LEU A 56 -0.93 17.00 -17.15
CA LEU A 56 0.11 18.02 -17.00
C LEU A 56 -0.44 19.26 -16.30
N ASP A 57 0.43 19.92 -15.55
CA ASP A 57 0.22 21.29 -15.11
C ASP A 57 0.39 22.24 -16.29
N LEU A 58 -0.62 23.09 -16.51
CA LEU A 58 -0.68 24.02 -17.63
C LEU A 58 -0.78 25.47 -17.13
N SER A 59 -0.57 25.73 -15.83
CA SER A 59 -0.60 27.07 -15.27
C SER A 59 0.41 28.03 -15.94
N ASP A 60 1.52 27.51 -16.45
CA ASP A 60 2.54 28.29 -17.15
C ASP A 60 2.21 28.53 -18.64
N CYS A 61 1.20 27.82 -19.18
CA CYS A 61 0.84 27.86 -20.61
C CYS A 61 -0.51 28.51 -20.89
N CYS A 62 -1.29 28.82 -19.85
CA CYS A 62 -2.64 29.39 -19.97
C CYS A 62 -2.75 30.67 -19.15
N SER A 63 -3.50 31.64 -19.67
CA SER A 63 -3.87 32.85 -18.93
C SER A 63 -4.67 32.56 -17.65
N ALA A 64 -4.65 33.50 -16.71
CA ALA A 64 -5.41 33.40 -15.46
C ALA A 64 -6.92 33.24 -15.71
N ASP A 65 -7.46 33.98 -16.68
CA ASP A 65 -8.88 33.92 -17.05
C ASP A 65 -9.28 32.52 -17.51
N THR A 66 -8.46 31.87 -18.34
CA THR A 66 -8.69 30.49 -18.76
C THR A 66 -8.56 29.52 -17.59
N LEU A 67 -7.57 29.70 -16.71
CA LEU A 67 -7.45 28.84 -15.53
C LEU A 67 -8.67 28.95 -14.60
N ASP A 68 -9.21 30.16 -14.45
CA ASP A 68 -10.40 30.42 -13.65
C ASP A 68 -11.65 29.79 -14.24
N ALA A 69 -11.84 29.87 -15.57
CA ALA A 69 -12.92 29.21 -16.29
C ALA A 69 -12.93 27.67 -16.09
N PHE A 70 -11.77 27.05 -15.88
CA PHE A 70 -11.63 25.62 -15.63
C PHE A 70 -11.35 25.26 -14.16
N SER A 71 -11.41 26.23 -13.25
CA SER A 71 -10.95 26.09 -11.86
C SER A 71 -11.71 25.02 -11.07
N GLU A 72 -13.03 24.89 -11.26
CA GLU A 72 -13.83 23.86 -10.58
C GLU A 72 -13.36 22.44 -10.96
N GLY A 73 -13.16 22.20 -12.26
CA GLY A 73 -12.68 20.91 -12.77
C GLY A 73 -11.23 20.61 -12.32
N LEU A 74 -10.39 21.64 -12.19
CA LEU A 74 -9.03 21.50 -11.65
C LEU A 74 -9.05 21.16 -10.16
N LYS A 75 -9.90 21.84 -9.37
CA LYS A 75 -10.08 21.57 -7.93
C LYS A 75 -10.60 20.15 -7.69
N LEU A 76 -11.59 19.70 -8.48
CA LEU A 76 -12.12 18.34 -8.38
C LEU A 76 -11.05 17.27 -8.66
N ARG A 77 -10.23 17.49 -9.70
CA ARG A 77 -9.11 16.59 -10.03
C ARG A 77 -8.04 16.60 -8.94
N ALA A 78 -7.68 17.76 -8.42
CA ALA A 78 -6.73 17.87 -7.30
C ALA A 78 -7.24 17.14 -6.04
N ALA A 79 -8.53 17.28 -5.71
CA ALA A 79 -9.15 16.58 -4.59
C ALA A 79 -9.14 15.05 -4.80
N ARG A 80 -9.45 14.58 -6.03
CA ARG A 80 -9.34 13.16 -6.39
C ARG A 80 -7.92 12.65 -6.17
N ARG A 81 -6.89 13.36 -6.65
CA ARG A 81 -5.48 12.99 -6.46
C ARG A 81 -5.10 12.93 -4.99
N ALA A 82 -5.47 13.94 -4.21
CA ALA A 82 -5.20 13.97 -2.77
C ALA A 82 -5.86 12.80 -2.04
N ARG A 83 -7.09 12.42 -2.42
CA ARG A 83 -7.78 11.24 -1.87
C ARG A 83 -7.04 9.94 -2.22
N LEU A 84 -6.65 9.75 -3.48
CA LEU A 84 -5.93 8.56 -3.92
C LEU A 84 -4.56 8.44 -3.21
N ALA A 85 -3.84 9.55 -3.07
CA ALA A 85 -2.56 9.58 -2.36
C ALA A 85 -2.72 9.18 -0.88
N LYS A 86 -3.76 9.68 -0.20
CA LYS A 86 -4.07 9.29 1.18
C LYS A 86 -4.41 7.80 1.30
N GLN A 87 -5.19 7.27 0.37
CA GLN A 87 -5.55 5.85 0.35
C GLN A 87 -4.32 4.96 0.12
N ALA A 88 -3.45 5.33 -0.83
CA ALA A 88 -2.21 4.60 -1.10
C ALA A 88 -1.25 4.64 0.11
N ALA A 89 -1.13 5.78 0.79
CA ALA A 89 -0.32 5.90 2.01
C ALA A 89 -0.86 5.03 3.15
N HIS A 90 -2.18 4.98 3.33
CA HIS A 90 -2.78 4.11 4.34
C HIS A 90 -2.58 2.62 4.01
N GLN A 91 -2.76 2.25 2.74
CA GLN A 91 -2.57 0.87 2.31
C GLN A 91 -1.12 0.41 2.47
N SER A 92 -0.15 1.20 2.01
CA SER A 92 1.27 0.89 2.20
C SER A 92 1.66 0.74 3.66
N ARG A 93 1.10 1.55 4.57
CA ARG A 93 1.32 1.36 6.02
C ARG A 93 0.76 0.03 6.52
N ARG A 94 -0.39 -0.41 6.02
CA ARG A 94 -0.96 -1.71 6.39
C ARG A 94 -0.13 -2.86 5.82
N ASP A 95 0.29 -2.76 4.57
CA ASP A 95 1.07 -3.81 3.91
C ASP A 95 2.45 -3.96 4.57
N THR A 96 3.09 -2.85 4.96
CA THR A 96 4.35 -2.89 5.73
C THR A 96 4.16 -3.51 7.11
N MET A 97 3.10 -3.15 7.85
CA MET A 97 2.79 -3.79 9.14
C MET A 97 2.55 -5.30 8.98
N ALA A 98 1.71 -5.70 8.03
CA ALA A 98 1.44 -7.11 7.74
C ALA A 98 2.71 -7.87 7.33
N ALA A 99 3.59 -7.26 6.52
CA ALA A 99 4.87 -7.85 6.14
C ALA A 99 5.81 -8.00 7.35
N THR A 100 5.87 -7.01 8.25
CA THR A 100 6.68 -7.11 9.48
C THR A 100 6.17 -8.20 10.43
N GLU A 101 4.85 -8.32 10.58
CA GLU A 101 4.23 -9.38 11.40
C GLU A 101 4.47 -10.77 10.79
N ALA A 102 4.33 -10.91 9.47
CA ALA A 102 4.63 -12.15 8.77
C ALA A 102 6.13 -12.52 8.90
N ALA A 103 7.03 -11.55 8.79
CA ALA A 103 8.45 -11.76 9.00
C ALA A 103 8.77 -12.16 10.45
N ALA A 104 8.14 -11.53 11.45
CA ALA A 104 8.28 -11.90 12.85
C ALA A 104 7.78 -13.33 13.12
N ARG A 105 6.64 -13.71 12.52
CA ARG A 105 6.09 -15.08 12.62
C ARG A 105 6.97 -16.11 11.93
N ALA A 106 7.65 -15.75 10.83
CA ALA A 106 8.63 -16.61 10.18
C ALA A 106 9.92 -16.76 10.99
N ALA A 107 10.36 -15.69 11.68
CA ALA A 107 11.56 -15.70 12.52
C ALA A 107 11.39 -16.52 13.80
N TYR A 108 10.18 -16.56 14.37
CA TYR A 108 9.82 -17.39 15.51
C TYR A 108 8.82 -18.46 15.10
N PRO A 109 9.26 -19.54 14.43
CA PRO A 109 8.38 -20.65 14.13
C PRO A 109 7.83 -21.20 15.45
N VAL A 110 6.50 -21.32 15.52
CA VAL A 110 5.81 -21.95 16.66
C VAL A 110 6.45 -23.33 16.87
N PRO A 111 6.93 -23.66 18.09
CA PRO A 111 7.46 -24.98 18.36
C PRO A 111 6.39 -26.00 17.97
N GLN A 112 6.72 -26.87 17.01
CA GLN A 112 5.86 -27.98 16.63
C GLN A 112 5.55 -28.76 17.91
N ALA A 113 4.26 -29.06 18.11
CA ALA A 113 3.70 -29.61 19.35
C ALA A 113 4.73 -30.50 20.05
N ALA A 114 5.08 -30.13 21.29
CA ALA A 114 6.02 -30.90 22.09
C ALA A 114 5.70 -32.38 21.93
N PRO A 115 6.70 -33.26 21.73
CA PRO A 115 6.45 -34.69 21.63
C PRO A 115 5.54 -35.08 22.81
N PRO A 116 4.57 -35.99 22.59
CA PRO A 116 3.70 -36.46 23.66
C PRO A 116 4.59 -36.72 24.87
N ILE A 117 4.23 -36.10 26.00
CA ILE A 117 4.90 -36.31 27.27
C ILE A 117 5.05 -37.82 27.42
N GLU A 118 6.23 -38.34 27.10
CA GLU A 118 6.58 -39.72 27.39
C GLU A 118 6.43 -39.78 28.90
N GLU A 119 5.54 -40.64 29.37
CA GLU A 119 5.31 -40.85 30.79
C GLU A 119 6.62 -41.38 31.38
N TRP A 120 7.51 -40.46 31.79
CA TRP A 120 8.57 -40.76 32.72
C TRP A 120 7.84 -41.16 33.99
N GLY A 121 7.64 -42.47 34.16
CA GLY A 121 7.01 -43.12 35.30
C GLY A 121 7.81 -42.94 36.58
N GLY A 122 8.01 -41.69 36.97
CA GLY A 122 8.50 -41.28 38.27
C GLY A 122 7.37 -40.50 38.93
N GLU A 123 6.75 -41.10 39.94
CA GLU A 123 5.78 -40.41 40.78
C GLU A 123 6.37 -39.07 41.25
N PRO A 124 5.66 -37.94 41.09
CA PRO A 124 6.15 -36.65 41.55
C PRO A 124 6.21 -36.69 43.08
N LYS A 125 7.41 -36.92 43.62
CA LYS A 125 7.64 -36.86 45.07
C LYS A 125 7.63 -35.40 45.49
N LEU A 126 6.48 -34.94 45.96
CA LEU A 126 6.31 -33.65 46.61
C LEU A 126 7.14 -33.63 47.90
N TRP A 127 8.38 -33.17 47.84
CA TRP A 127 9.11 -32.83 49.05
C TRP A 127 8.70 -31.42 49.47
N ILE A 128 7.99 -31.32 50.60
CA ILE A 128 7.72 -30.06 51.27
C ILE A 128 8.91 -29.78 52.18
N ASP A 129 9.71 -28.76 51.88
CA ASP A 129 10.77 -28.34 52.80
C ASP A 129 10.15 -27.91 54.15
N PRO A 130 10.49 -28.57 55.27
CA PRO A 130 9.90 -28.25 56.56
C PRO A 130 10.37 -26.91 57.14
N ALA A 131 11.22 -26.16 56.42
CA ALA A 131 11.88 -24.96 56.92
C ALA A 131 11.34 -23.62 56.34
N SER A 132 10.27 -23.62 55.54
CA SER A 132 9.66 -22.36 55.07
C SER A 132 8.25 -22.15 55.62
N GLY A 133 8.18 -21.72 56.88
CA GLY A 133 7.00 -21.04 57.41
C GLY A 133 6.84 -19.68 56.74
N GLY A 134 6.15 -19.64 55.59
CA GLY A 134 5.90 -18.40 54.86
C GLY A 134 4.85 -18.57 53.77
N LYS A 135 3.70 -17.93 53.95
CA LYS A 135 2.56 -17.97 53.03
C LYS A 135 2.99 -17.53 51.62
N GLY A 136 2.72 -18.40 50.63
CA GLY A 136 2.54 -18.00 49.24
C GLY A 136 3.82 -18.00 48.39
N LYS A 137 4.10 -19.17 47.79
CA LYS A 137 4.61 -19.43 46.42
C LYS A 137 5.34 -20.77 46.44
N LYS A 138 4.68 -21.84 45.94
CA LYS A 138 5.31 -23.14 45.75
C LYS A 138 6.18 -23.06 44.50
N THR A 139 7.49 -22.94 44.69
CA THR A 139 8.45 -23.04 43.58
C THR A 139 8.69 -24.52 43.31
N VAL A 140 8.27 -24.99 42.14
CA VAL A 140 8.56 -26.36 41.68
C VAL A 140 9.93 -26.34 41.02
N VAL A 141 10.92 -26.96 41.63
CA VAL A 141 12.27 -27.11 41.06
C VAL A 141 12.41 -28.55 40.53
N TYR A 142 12.62 -28.70 39.23
CA TYR A 142 12.93 -29.98 38.61
C TYR A 142 14.45 -30.18 38.61
N THR A 143 14.94 -31.27 39.20
CA THR A 143 16.35 -31.67 39.08
C THR A 143 16.47 -32.89 38.18
N THR A 144 17.13 -32.73 37.04
CA THR A 144 17.43 -33.82 36.10
C THR A 144 18.69 -34.55 36.55
N GLN A 145 18.54 -35.70 37.20
CA GLN A 145 19.66 -36.58 37.49
C GLN A 145 19.99 -37.40 36.23
N GLN A 146 21.05 -37.04 35.51
CA GLN A 146 21.58 -37.88 34.44
C GLN A 146 22.28 -39.11 35.06
N ARG A 147 21.72 -40.31 34.85
CA ARG A 147 22.44 -41.57 35.06
C ARG A 147 23.33 -41.82 33.84
N LYS A 148 24.65 -41.68 34.03
CA LYS A 148 25.66 -42.28 33.16
C LYS A 148 25.64 -43.79 33.34
N TYR A 149 25.47 -44.54 32.26
CA TYR A 149 26.10 -45.84 32.03
C TYR A 149 26.41 -45.95 30.54
#